data_AF-A0A9E4E3P7-F1
#
_entry.id   AF-A0A9E4E3P7-F1
#
_cell.length_a   1.000
_cell.length_b   1.000
_cell.length_c   1.000
_cell.angle_alpha   90.00
_cell.angle_beta   90.00
_cell.angle_gamma   90.00
#
_symmetry.space_group_name_H-M   'P 1'
#
loop_
_entity.id
_entity.type
_entity.pdbx_description
1 polymer ?
#
loop_
_entity_poly.entity_id
_entity_poly.type
_entity_poly.pdbx_seq_one_letter_code
_entity_poly.pdbx_strand_id
1 'polypeptide(L)'
;MAALKCPRCDSENIMPNLTVVDRVETMHDDYLAIEIDRKPDALVFKGSHRELLRANVCGECGNVDFTVDNPKELWETYSQRENS
;
A
#
# COMPACT_ATOMS: atom_id res chain seq x y z
N MET A 1 -19.22 -2.19 -15.85
CA MET A 1 -18.17 -1.99 -14.83
C MET A 1 -18.58 -2.81 -13.62
N ALA A 2 -17.71 -3.70 -13.12
CA ALA A 2 -18.03 -4.45 -11.90
C ALA A 2 -18.05 -3.50 -10.70
N ALA A 3 -19.08 -3.57 -9.86
CA ALA A 3 -19.15 -2.80 -8.63
C ALA A 3 -18.11 -3.35 -7.63
N LEU A 4 -17.37 -2.45 -6.96
CA LEU A 4 -16.46 -2.82 -5.88
C LEU A 4 -17.29 -3.27 -4.67
N LYS A 5 -16.99 -4.45 -4.13
CA LYS A 5 -17.68 -5.02 -2.97
C LYS A 5 -16.73 -5.19 -1.79
N CYS A 6 -17.25 -4.99 -0.59
CA CYS A 6 -16.50 -5.23 0.62
C CYS A 6 -16.15 -6.72 0.71
N PRO A 7 -14.86 -7.10 0.80
CA PRO A 7 -14.47 -8.50 0.92
C PRO A 7 -14.91 -9.16 2.24
N ARG A 8 -15.38 -8.35 3.21
CA ARG A 8 -15.79 -8.80 4.54
C ARG A 8 -17.31 -8.96 4.69
N CYS A 9 -18.12 -8.09 4.09
CA CYS A 9 -19.58 -8.09 4.28
C CYS A 9 -20.39 -7.99 2.97
N ASP A 10 -19.74 -8.06 1.81
CA ASP A 10 -20.34 -7.98 0.47
C ASP A 10 -21.09 -6.68 0.12
N SER A 11 -21.08 -5.68 1.01
CA SER A 11 -21.67 -4.37 0.74
C SER A 11 -20.99 -3.65 -0.42
N GLU A 12 -21.79 -2.94 -1.22
CA GLU A 12 -21.34 -2.05 -2.30
C GLU A 12 -21.08 -0.61 -1.80
N ASN A 13 -21.35 -0.31 -0.53
CA ASN A 13 -21.09 1.00 0.07
C ASN A 13 -19.61 1.15 0.41
N ILE A 14 -18.79 1.44 -0.61
CA ILE A 14 -17.35 1.58 -0.51
C ILE A 14 -16.93 3.01 -0.86
N MET A 15 -16.03 3.57 -0.04
CA MET A 15 -15.29 4.80 -0.32
C MET A 15 -13.89 4.41 -0.86
N PRO A 16 -13.67 4.42 -2.20
CA PRO A 16 -12.43 3.94 -2.77
C PRO A 16 -11.33 5.00 -2.85
N ASN A 17 -10.08 4.54 -3.03
CA ASN A 17 -8.91 5.36 -3.35
C ASN A 17 -8.61 6.51 -2.37
N LEU A 18 -8.91 6.32 -1.09
CA LEU A 18 -8.59 7.30 -0.05
C LEU A 18 -7.09 7.32 0.23
N THR A 19 -6.57 8.51 0.53
CA THR A 19 -5.17 8.69 0.95
C THR A 19 -5.01 8.27 2.40
N VAL A 20 -3.97 7.47 2.67
CA VAL A 20 -3.56 7.12 4.04
C VAL A 20 -2.46 8.09 4.47
N VAL A 21 -2.71 8.82 5.55
CA VAL A 21 -1.78 9.82 6.08
C VAL A 21 -1.07 9.24 7.29
N ASP A 22 0.26 9.26 7.27
CA ASP A 22 1.10 9.03 8.43
C ASP A 22 1.39 10.38 9.09
N ARG A 23 1.01 10.51 10.37
CA ARG A 23 1.30 11.73 11.15
C ARG A 23 2.53 11.49 11.99
N VAL A 24 3.68 11.89 11.47
CA VAL A 24 4.89 12.06 12.28
C VAL A 24 4.79 13.43 12.97
N GLU A 25 5.27 13.56 14.22
CA GLU A 25 5.21 14.83 14.97
C GLU A 25 5.96 16.02 14.31
N THR A 26 6.66 15.76 13.21
CA THR A 26 7.27 16.79 12.36
C THR A 26 6.20 17.45 11.47
N MET A 27 6.35 18.73 11.16
CA MET A 27 5.33 19.57 10.49
C MET A 27 4.95 19.21 9.04
N HIS A 28 5.14 17.97 8.60
CA HIS A 28 4.75 17.47 7.29
C HIS A 28 3.85 16.24 7.46
N ASP A 29 2.65 16.30 6.90
CA ASP A 29 1.84 15.11 6.67
C ASP A 29 2.60 14.25 5.64
N ASP A 30 3.17 13.13 6.08
CA ASP A 30 3.77 12.15 5.16
C ASP A 30 2.69 11.16 4.72
N TYR A 31 2.72 10.76 3.45
CA TYR A 31 1.82 9.71 2.96
C TYR A 31 2.35 8.34 3.37
N LEU A 32 1.46 7.46 3.84
CA LEU A 32 1.85 6.10 4.17
C LEU A 32 2.22 5.35 2.88
N ALA A 33 3.37 4.68 2.89
CA ALA A 33 3.88 3.91 1.76
C ALA A 33 4.29 2.50 2.19
N ILE A 34 4.28 1.57 1.25
CA ILE A 34 4.94 0.27 1.40
C ILE A 34 6.33 0.34 0.76
N GLU A 35 7.33 -0.23 1.42
CA GLU A 35 8.71 -0.26 0.95
C GLU A 35 9.18 -1.72 0.81
N ILE A 36 9.90 -2.02 -0.27
CA ILE A 36 10.60 -3.28 -0.47
C ILE A 36 12.06 -3.01 -0.83
N ASP A 37 12.97 -3.60 -0.06
CA ASP A 37 14.40 -3.64 -0.38
C ASP A 37 14.70 -4.84 -1.30
N ARG A 38 15.31 -4.57 -2.47
CA ARG A 38 15.82 -5.65 -3.33
C ARG A 38 16.96 -6.43 -2.64
N LYS A 39 17.80 -5.74 -1.87
CA LYS A 39 18.89 -6.31 -1.08
C LYS A 39 18.68 -5.97 0.39
N PRO A 40 17.88 -6.76 1.12
CA PRO A 40 17.48 -6.43 2.50
C PRO A 40 18.66 -6.34 3.46
N ASP A 41 19.67 -7.20 3.26
CA ASP A 41 20.82 -7.37 4.15
C ASP A 41 21.98 -6.42 3.80
N ALA A 42 21.89 -5.69 2.68
CA ALA A 42 22.88 -4.69 2.31
C ALA A 42 22.81 -3.46 3.22
N LEU A 43 23.95 -2.93 3.66
CA LEU A 43 24.00 -1.72 4.49
C LEU A 43 23.83 -0.43 3.68
N VAL A 44 24.15 -0.45 2.38
CA VAL A 44 24.03 0.68 1.44
C VAL A 44 23.57 0.18 0.07
N PHE A 45 22.93 1.05 -0.72
CA PHE A 45 22.42 0.73 -2.06
C PHE A 45 21.50 -0.49 -2.10
N LYS A 46 20.55 -0.55 -1.16
CA LYS A 46 19.58 -1.66 -1.03
C LYS A 46 18.65 -1.83 -2.24
N GLY A 47 18.57 -0.82 -3.11
CA GLY A 47 17.64 -0.80 -4.24
C GLY A 47 16.19 -0.79 -3.77
N SER A 48 15.90 0.05 -2.76
CA SER A 48 14.57 0.18 -2.18
C SER A 48 13.59 0.75 -3.20
N HIS A 49 12.41 0.14 -3.28
CA HIS A 49 11.29 0.61 -4.07
C HIS A 49 10.12 0.91 -3.12
N ARG A 50 9.47 2.07 -3.32
CA ARG A 50 8.37 2.56 -2.48
C ARG A 50 7.14 2.81 -3.32
N GLU A 51 5.99 2.38 -2.82
CA GLU A 51 4.69 2.64 -3.43
C GLU A 51 3.74 3.24 -2.40
N LEU A 52 3.00 4.28 -2.78
CA LEU A 52 2.02 4.92 -1.89
C LEU A 52 0.85 3.96 -1.62
N LEU A 53 0.37 3.96 -0.38
CA LEU A 53 -0.83 3.22 0.00
C LEU A 53 -2.09 4.04 -0.23
N ARG A 54 -3.05 3.43 -0.90
CA ARG A 54 -4.44 3.87 -1.01
C ARG A 54 -5.32 2.94 -0.20
N ALA A 55 -6.40 3.46 0.36
CA ALA A 55 -7.37 2.67 1.11
C ALA A 55 -8.74 2.66 0.43
N ASN A 56 -9.43 1.52 0.43
CA ASN A 56 -10.88 1.51 0.26
C ASN A 56 -11.53 1.19 1.61
N VAL A 57 -12.52 1.99 1.99
CA VAL A 57 -13.18 1.88 3.29
C VAL A 57 -14.65 1.53 3.09
N CYS A 58 -15.10 0.45 3.70
CA CYS A 58 -16.50 0.06 3.70
C CYS A 58 -17.30 0.93 4.68
N GLY A 59 -18.33 1.60 4.17
CA GLY A 59 -19.24 2.43 4.96
C GLY A 59 -20.17 1.62 5.88
N GLU A 60 -20.41 0.34 5.61
CA GLU A 60 -21.30 -0.50 6.44
C GLU A 60 -20.58 -1.17 7.61
N CYS A 61 -19.44 -1.82 7.37
CA CYS A 61 -18.75 -2.62 8.39
C CYS A 61 -17.40 -2.05 8.83
N GLY A 62 -16.95 -0.94 8.22
CA GLY A 62 -15.68 -0.30 8.55
C GLY A 62 -14.43 -1.06 8.08
N ASN A 63 -14.57 -2.12 7.26
CA ASN A 63 -13.41 -2.80 6.67
C ASN A 63 -12.57 -1.82 5.85
N VAL A 64 -11.26 -1.83 6.08
CA VAL A 64 -10.29 -1.08 5.30
C VAL A 64 -9.42 -2.09 4.56
N ASP A 65 -9.38 -2.00 3.24
CA ASP A 65 -8.37 -2.67 2.42
C ASP A 65 -7.36 -1.65 1.89
N PHE A 66 -6.15 -2.11 1.60
CA PHE A 66 -5.09 -1.29 1.05
C PHE A 66 -4.73 -1.74 -0.36
N THR A 67 -4.42 -0.78 -1.20
CA THR A 67 -3.92 -0.96 -2.57
C THR A 67 -2.69 -0.09 -2.78
N VAL A 68 -1.88 -0.45 -3.77
CA VAL A 68 -0.73 0.34 -4.22
C VAL A 68 -0.97 0.80 -5.65
N ASP A 69 -0.39 1.93 -6.03
CA ASP A 69 -0.59 2.51 -7.36
C ASP A 69 0.10 1.66 -8.46
N ASN A 70 1.28 1.08 -8.18
CA ASN A 70 1.98 0.18 -9.11
C ASN A 70 2.32 -1.20 -8.50
N PRO A 71 1.34 -2.12 -8.39
CA PRO A 71 1.57 -3.45 -7.81
C PRO A 71 2.55 -4.31 -8.62
N LYS A 72 2.71 -4.03 -9.92
CA LYS A 72 3.57 -4.81 -10.80
C LYS A 72 5.04 -4.56 -10.50
N GLU A 73 5.45 -3.31 -10.38
CA GLU A 73 6.85 -2.96 -10.07
C GLU A 73 7.24 -3.40 -8.66
N LEU A 74 6.31 -3.29 -7.72
CA LEU A 74 6.47 -3.82 -6.36
C LEU A 74 6.70 -5.34 -6.38
N TRP A 75 5.91 -6.08 -7.16
CA TRP A 75 6.06 -7.53 -7.32
C TRP A 75 7.36 -7.93 -8.02
N GLU A 76 7.76 -7.21 -9.07
CA GLU A 76 9.02 -7.44 -9.77
C GLU A 76 10.22 -7.24 -8.83
N THR A 77 10.21 -6.18 -8.02
CA THR A 77 11.26 -5.93 -7.02
C THR A 77 11.29 -7.02 -5.96
N TYR A 78 10.13 -7.43 -5.45
CA TYR A 78 10.03 -8.54 -4.49
C TYR A 78 10.56 -9.86 -5.06
N SER A 79 10.20 -10.18 -6.31
CA SER A 79 10.58 -11.44 -6.97
C SER A 79 12.07 -11.52 -7.28
N GLN A 80 12.74 -10.37 -7.45
CA GLN A 80 14.17 -10.26 -7.71
C GLN A 80 15.00 -10.10 -6.43
N ARG A 81 14.39 -10.27 -5.25
CA ARG A 81 15.07 -10.06 -3.98
C ARG A 81 16.17 -11.09 -3.78
N GLU A 82 17.38 -10.62 -3.48
CA GLU A 82 18.56 -11.45 -3.23
C GLU A 82 18.76 -11.59 -1.72
N ASN A 83 18.92 -12.82 -1.23
CA ASN A 83 19.37 -13.09 0.14
C ASN A 83 20.89 -13.33 0.05
N SER A 84 21.72 -12.31 0.20
CA SER A 84 23.18 -12.41 0.06
C SER A 84 23.89 -11.42 0.94
#